data_AF-A0A2N2BP52-F1
#
_entry.id   AF-A0A2N2BP52-F1
#
_cell.length_a   1.000
_cell.length_b   1.000
_cell.length_c   1.000
_cell.angle_alpha   90.00
_cell.angle_beta   90.00
_cell.angle_gamma   90.00
#
_symmetry.space_group_name_H-M   'P 1'
#
loop_
_entity.id
_entity.type
_entity.pdbx_description
1 polymer ?
#
loop_
_entity_poly.entity_id
_entity_poly.type
_entity_poly.pdbx_seq_one_letter_code
_entity_poly.pdbx_strand_id
1 'polypeptide(L)'
;MNINWTINDLGLPGVSGEESLLARVKNLPLSYAEITQLSGRADRIGVTSGFRKVIETFPVPAPEIPAGFKVGLSFAERVLRVDLLRDIGYDKNNCLRPTKVLFSADSANPYEIAPIKDYIANLTCNPGIIYDLFINNPEANVGNHFKTRDEVMAEIGRILGPGADISVELNDPFGKSDSELLEEAEKFREMLSEYRVVIKVPHTGPVNANNVSSLLAGDKRLTTRYTNPATGDAFRGHRLALLLREHGFRVNFTLMFEPWQAALALQARPYFINSFIRHRLIQSKAIERLLHLYQTTADKSYLEQLRTLLVEKDYFAANETNIDLDTVFREAENILKHRQIGTPEGADGLDAVRQNLRLLRHSNLPETRLIVCSIEGNDNYPDIDRLLSTDEYSDMAGRVVVTAEPRYLARFTSANQVISYQRRFMNAANGMG
;
A
#
# COMPACT_ATOMS: atom_id res chain seq x y z
N MET A 1 3.29 -22.61 -34.85
CA MET A 1 4.33 -21.58 -35.09
C MET A 1 3.89 -20.34 -34.34
N ASN A 2 4.57 -19.96 -33.26
CA ASN A 2 4.31 -18.67 -32.62
C ASN A 2 5.06 -17.61 -33.41
N ILE A 3 4.33 -16.83 -34.21
CA ILE A 3 4.89 -15.67 -34.89
C ILE A 3 4.94 -14.55 -33.85
N ASN A 4 6.14 -14.19 -33.42
CA ASN A 4 6.35 -13.08 -32.50
C ASN A 4 6.52 -11.81 -33.32
N TRP A 5 5.51 -10.96 -33.28
CA TRP A 5 5.58 -9.66 -33.92
C TRP A 5 5.99 -8.58 -32.94
N THR A 6 6.56 -7.51 -33.47
CA THR A 6 7.05 -6.36 -32.73
C THR A 6 6.53 -5.05 -33.33
N ILE A 7 6.69 -3.95 -32.60
CA ILE A 7 6.43 -2.60 -33.13
C ILE A 7 7.15 -2.35 -34.46
N ASN A 8 8.39 -2.85 -34.60
CA ASN A 8 9.17 -2.63 -35.81
C ASN A 8 8.53 -3.29 -37.06
N ASP A 9 7.75 -4.35 -36.89
CA ASP A 9 7.09 -5.05 -37.99
C ASP A 9 5.92 -4.26 -38.60
N LEU A 10 5.51 -3.15 -37.97
CA LEU A 10 4.55 -2.20 -38.56
C LEU A 10 5.15 -1.42 -39.74
N GLY A 11 6.48 -1.41 -39.90
CA GLY A 11 7.16 -0.71 -41.01
C GLY A 11 7.00 0.81 -40.99
N LEU A 12 6.63 1.40 -39.85
CA LEU A 12 6.40 2.82 -39.72
C LEU A 12 7.72 3.59 -39.58
N PRO A 13 7.97 4.63 -40.39
CA PRO A 13 9.12 5.51 -40.19
C PRO A 13 8.98 6.30 -38.88
N GLY A 14 10.10 6.48 -38.17
CA GLY A 14 10.16 7.28 -36.96
C GLY A 14 9.87 8.78 -37.19
N VAL A 15 9.35 9.46 -36.18
CA VAL A 15 9.36 10.93 -36.12
C VAL A 15 10.81 11.40 -35.98
N SER A 16 11.20 12.42 -36.75
CA SER A 16 12.58 12.90 -36.80
C SER A 16 12.98 13.51 -35.46
N GLY A 17 14.19 13.19 -34.97
CA GLY A 17 14.69 13.63 -33.67
C GLY A 17 14.19 12.78 -32.49
N GLU A 18 13.50 11.67 -32.75
CA GLU A 18 13.02 10.72 -31.73
C GLU A 18 13.67 9.34 -31.85
N GLU A 19 14.65 9.18 -32.73
CA GLU A 19 15.23 7.88 -33.12
C GLU A 19 15.84 7.14 -31.92
N SER A 20 16.54 7.85 -31.04
CA SER A 20 17.16 7.27 -29.84
C SER A 20 16.13 6.81 -28.79
N LEU A 21 14.97 7.47 -28.73
CA LEU A 21 13.87 7.11 -27.82
C LEU A 21 13.09 5.92 -28.39
N LEU A 22 12.80 5.93 -29.68
CA LEU A 22 12.13 4.83 -30.38
C LEU A 22 12.95 3.54 -30.37
N ALA A 23 14.28 3.65 -30.35
CA ALA A 23 15.17 2.48 -30.21
C ALA A 23 14.90 1.66 -28.93
N ARG A 24 14.31 2.26 -27.88
CA ARG A 24 13.96 1.59 -26.62
C ARG A 24 12.73 0.67 -26.74
N VAL A 25 11.88 0.90 -27.74
CA VAL A 25 10.58 0.22 -27.89
C VAL A 25 10.43 -0.55 -29.19
N LYS A 26 11.43 -0.52 -30.09
CA LYS A 26 11.37 -1.20 -31.39
C LYS A 26 11.05 -2.70 -31.30
N ASN A 27 11.53 -3.36 -30.24
CA ASN A 27 11.34 -4.79 -30.01
C ASN A 27 10.14 -5.09 -29.10
N LEU A 28 9.30 -4.09 -28.79
CA LEU A 28 8.10 -4.31 -28.00
C LEU A 28 7.21 -5.34 -28.70
N PRO A 29 6.88 -6.47 -28.06
CA PRO A 29 6.04 -7.48 -28.67
C PRO A 29 4.62 -6.95 -28.85
N LEU A 30 4.01 -7.31 -29.98
CA LEU A 30 2.60 -7.04 -30.29
C LEU A 30 1.87 -8.37 -30.52
N SER A 31 0.66 -8.47 -30.01
CA SER A 31 -0.26 -9.54 -30.36
C SER A 31 -0.73 -9.39 -31.80
N TYR A 32 -1.20 -10.50 -32.39
CA TYR A 32 -1.79 -10.50 -33.73
C TYR A 32 -2.99 -9.53 -33.85
N ALA A 33 -3.80 -9.44 -32.79
CA ALA A 33 -4.93 -8.52 -32.72
C ALA A 33 -4.45 -7.06 -32.76
N GLU A 34 -3.42 -6.71 -31.99
CA GLU A 34 -2.85 -5.37 -31.98
C GLU A 34 -2.27 -4.99 -33.35
N ILE A 35 -1.50 -5.86 -33.99
CA ILE A 35 -0.98 -5.56 -35.33
C ILE A 35 -2.09 -5.35 -36.34
N THR A 36 -3.07 -6.23 -36.37
CA THR A 36 -4.20 -6.10 -37.30
C THR A 36 -4.96 -4.80 -37.06
N GLN A 37 -5.08 -4.38 -35.80
CA GLN A 37 -5.70 -3.12 -35.43
C GLN A 37 -4.85 -1.90 -35.80
N LEU A 38 -3.52 -1.99 -35.74
CA LEU A 38 -2.60 -0.87 -35.95
C LEU A 38 -2.21 -0.68 -37.44
N SER A 39 -2.12 -1.76 -38.22
CA SER A 39 -1.68 -1.73 -39.61
C SER A 39 -2.51 -0.78 -40.47
N GLY A 40 -1.83 0.10 -41.23
CA GLY A 40 -2.46 1.06 -42.13
C GLY A 40 -3.14 2.26 -41.46
N ARG A 41 -3.13 2.35 -40.12
CA ARG A 41 -3.77 3.46 -39.38
C ARG A 41 -2.85 4.64 -39.07
N ALA A 42 -1.54 4.43 -39.13
CA ALA A 42 -0.53 5.47 -38.95
C ALA A 42 0.44 5.52 -40.13
N ASP A 43 1.00 6.70 -40.37
CA ASP A 43 2.04 6.94 -41.36
C ASP A 43 3.43 6.98 -40.71
N ARG A 44 3.49 7.21 -39.40
CA ARG A 44 4.73 7.34 -38.61
C ARG A 44 4.55 6.80 -37.20
N ILE A 45 5.68 6.54 -36.54
CA ILE A 45 5.74 6.24 -35.10
C ILE A 45 6.57 7.29 -34.37
N GLY A 46 6.10 7.72 -33.21
CA GLY A 46 6.79 8.68 -32.35
C GLY A 46 6.53 8.39 -30.88
N VAL A 47 7.15 9.16 -30.01
CA VAL A 47 6.91 9.12 -28.56
C VAL A 47 6.05 10.31 -28.12
N THR A 48 5.46 10.23 -26.93
CA THR A 48 4.78 11.37 -26.29
C THR A 48 5.77 12.25 -25.53
N SER A 49 5.32 13.43 -25.08
CA SER A 49 6.06 14.23 -24.10
C SER A 49 6.20 13.51 -22.74
N GLY A 50 5.21 12.69 -22.36
CA GLY A 50 5.26 11.84 -21.17
C GLY A 50 6.43 10.86 -21.21
N PHE A 51 6.58 10.14 -22.33
CA PHE A 51 7.72 9.24 -22.56
C PHE A 51 9.06 9.96 -22.34
N ARG A 52 9.23 11.14 -22.95
CA ARG A 52 10.46 11.96 -22.82
C ARG A 52 10.71 12.34 -21.37
N LYS A 53 9.69 12.87 -20.70
CA LYS A 53 9.77 13.30 -19.30
C LYS A 53 10.16 12.14 -18.38
N VAL A 54 9.64 10.93 -18.61
CA VAL A 54 10.00 9.74 -17.83
C VAL A 54 11.48 9.38 -18.02
N ILE A 55 11.98 9.36 -19.26
CA ILE A 55 13.39 9.03 -19.56
C ILE A 55 14.34 10.10 -19.02
N GLU A 56 13.95 11.37 -19.05
CA GLU A 56 14.71 12.48 -18.47
C GLU A 56 14.73 12.41 -16.93
N THR A 57 13.59 12.05 -16.31
CA THR A 57 13.47 11.92 -14.86
C THR A 57 14.23 10.71 -14.32
N PHE A 58 14.26 9.61 -15.07
CA PHE A 58 14.91 8.36 -14.70
C PHE A 58 15.91 7.93 -15.78
N PRO A 59 17.15 8.48 -15.76
CA PRO A 59 18.17 8.13 -16.73
C PRO A 59 18.54 6.65 -16.62
N VAL A 60 18.22 5.88 -17.67
CA VAL A 60 18.64 4.49 -17.84
C VAL A 60 19.39 4.29 -19.16
N PRO A 61 20.39 3.39 -19.23
CA PRO A 61 21.15 3.14 -20.46
C PRO A 61 20.23 2.78 -21.62
N ALA A 62 20.45 3.33 -22.82
CA ALA A 62 19.72 2.85 -23.99
C ALA A 62 20.17 1.41 -24.34
N PRO A 63 19.26 0.50 -24.74
CA PRO A 63 17.85 0.71 -25.07
C PRO A 63 16.85 0.41 -23.92
N GLU A 64 17.24 0.52 -22.66
CA GLU A 64 16.40 0.14 -21.51
C GLU A 64 15.15 1.03 -21.33
N ILE A 65 14.08 0.49 -20.76
CA ILE A 65 12.94 1.26 -20.22
C ILE A 65 12.97 1.14 -18.69
N PRO A 66 12.84 2.24 -17.94
CA PRO A 66 12.88 2.20 -16.48
C PRO A 66 11.77 1.31 -15.90
N ALA A 67 12.06 0.67 -14.76
CA ALA A 67 11.06 -0.12 -14.02
C ALA A 67 9.91 0.74 -13.50
N GLY A 68 8.76 0.11 -13.26
CA GLY A 68 7.54 0.77 -12.78
C GLY A 68 6.76 1.50 -13.87
N PHE A 69 7.01 1.19 -15.14
CA PHE A 69 6.29 1.75 -16.28
C PHE A 69 5.90 0.66 -17.29
N LYS A 70 4.66 0.73 -17.76
CA LYS A 70 4.17 -0.05 -18.92
C LYS A 70 4.16 0.81 -20.17
N VAL A 71 4.42 0.19 -21.31
CA VAL A 71 4.32 0.87 -22.61
C VAL A 71 2.86 1.00 -23.01
N GLY A 72 2.43 2.24 -23.28
CA GLY A 72 1.12 2.56 -23.83
C GLY A 72 1.22 2.96 -25.29
N LEU A 73 0.20 2.60 -26.09
CA LEU A 73 0.08 3.00 -27.49
C LEU A 73 -1.19 3.81 -27.70
N SER A 74 -1.08 4.91 -28.44
CA SER A 74 -2.21 5.78 -28.79
C SER A 74 -2.03 6.38 -30.19
N PHE A 75 -3.11 6.89 -30.79
CA PHE A 75 -3.05 7.59 -32.08
C PHE A 75 -3.24 9.08 -31.89
N ALA A 76 -2.42 9.88 -32.57
CA ALA A 76 -2.63 11.32 -32.74
C ALA A 76 -2.22 11.71 -34.16
N GLU A 77 -3.13 12.30 -34.93
CA GLU A 77 -2.86 12.86 -36.28
C GLU A 77 -2.12 11.88 -37.22
N ARG A 78 -2.59 10.62 -37.31
CA ARG A 78 -1.95 9.53 -38.09
C ARG A 78 -0.54 9.16 -37.64
N VAL A 79 -0.13 9.55 -36.43
CA VAL A 79 1.10 9.08 -35.79
C VAL A 79 0.74 8.12 -34.67
N LEU A 80 1.36 6.93 -34.68
CA LEU A 80 1.33 6.01 -33.54
C LEU A 80 2.27 6.56 -32.46
N ARG A 81 1.71 6.92 -31.30
CA ARG A 81 2.43 7.51 -30.17
C ARG A 81 2.66 6.47 -29.08
N VAL A 82 3.92 6.34 -28.69
CA VAL A 82 4.37 5.48 -27.60
C VAL A 82 4.56 6.29 -26.32
N ASP A 83 4.00 5.81 -25.22
CA ASP A 83 4.12 6.42 -23.89
C ASP A 83 4.64 5.42 -22.84
N LEU A 84 5.13 5.94 -21.71
CA LEU A 84 5.47 5.18 -20.51
C LEU A 84 4.47 5.52 -19.41
N LEU A 85 3.51 4.63 -19.19
CA LEU A 85 2.44 4.78 -18.21
C LEU A 85 2.88 4.20 -16.87
N ARG A 86 2.69 4.94 -15.78
CA ARG A 86 3.07 4.48 -14.43
C ARG A 86 2.32 3.19 -14.08
N ASP A 87 3.06 2.13 -13.76
CA ASP A 87 2.51 0.86 -13.30
C ASP A 87 3.57 0.06 -12.53
N ILE A 88 3.48 0.03 -11.20
CA ILE A 88 4.44 -0.67 -10.35
C ILE A 88 4.38 -2.21 -10.45
N GLY A 89 3.42 -2.74 -11.22
CA GLY A 89 3.38 -4.14 -11.60
C GLY A 89 4.43 -4.53 -12.66
N TYR A 90 5.08 -3.53 -13.27
CA TYR A 90 6.10 -3.72 -14.28
C TYR A 90 7.51 -3.49 -13.71
N ASP A 91 8.43 -4.38 -14.05
CA ASP A 91 9.87 -4.19 -13.95
C ASP A 91 10.37 -3.45 -15.21
N LYS A 92 11.69 -3.33 -15.36
CA LYS A 92 12.32 -2.71 -16.54
C LYS A 92 11.89 -3.37 -17.85
N ASN A 93 12.03 -2.63 -18.94
CA ASN A 93 11.81 -3.12 -20.31
C ASN A 93 10.38 -3.62 -20.58
N ASN A 94 9.37 -3.01 -19.94
CA ASN A 94 7.96 -3.40 -20.09
C ASN A 94 7.69 -4.86 -19.70
N CYS A 95 8.52 -5.43 -18.82
CA CYS A 95 8.33 -6.78 -18.31
C CYS A 95 7.41 -6.74 -17.09
N LEU A 96 6.41 -7.62 -17.03
CA LEU A 96 5.67 -7.84 -15.79
C LEU A 96 6.61 -8.36 -14.70
N ARG A 97 6.38 -7.94 -13.46
CA ARG A 97 7.04 -8.57 -12.31
C ARG A 97 6.68 -10.06 -12.24
N PRO A 98 7.56 -10.91 -11.66
CA PRO A 98 7.38 -12.36 -11.72
C PRO A 98 6.10 -12.91 -11.06
N THR A 99 5.51 -12.15 -10.13
CA THR A 99 4.27 -12.53 -9.45
C THR A 99 3.26 -11.40 -9.51
N LYS A 100 1.98 -11.75 -9.46
CA LYS A 100 0.87 -10.77 -9.44
C LYS A 100 0.81 -9.99 -8.12
N VAL A 101 1.18 -10.63 -7.01
CA VAL A 101 1.22 -9.97 -5.70
C VAL A 101 2.46 -9.09 -5.62
N LEU A 102 2.26 -7.85 -5.18
CA LEU A 102 3.34 -6.90 -5.02
C LEU A 102 3.73 -6.78 -3.54
N PHE A 103 5.02 -6.63 -3.27
CA PHE A 103 5.53 -6.43 -1.92
C PHE A 103 5.87 -4.97 -1.67
N SER A 104 5.65 -4.56 -0.42
CA SER A 104 5.95 -3.24 0.08
C SER A 104 6.75 -3.31 1.38
N ALA A 105 7.72 -2.43 1.52
CA ALA A 105 8.40 -2.22 2.80
C ALA A 105 7.61 -1.22 3.65
N ASP A 106 7.29 -1.57 4.89
CA ASP A 106 6.76 -0.65 5.89
C ASP A 106 7.91 -0.16 6.77
N SER A 107 8.68 0.81 6.26
CA SER A 107 9.93 1.25 6.90
C SER A 107 10.36 2.64 6.44
N ALA A 108 11.17 3.29 7.28
CA ALA A 108 11.90 4.51 6.97
C ALA A 108 13.42 4.31 7.13
N ASN A 109 13.89 3.07 7.28
CA ASN A 109 15.29 2.74 7.52
C ASN A 109 16.01 2.39 6.20
N PRO A 110 16.86 3.28 5.64
CA PRO A 110 17.57 3.02 4.39
C PRO A 110 18.43 1.75 4.43
N TYR A 111 18.98 1.40 5.59
CA TYR A 111 19.85 0.23 5.75
C TYR A 111 19.10 -1.10 5.61
N GLU A 112 17.82 -1.15 6.01
CA GLU A 112 16.97 -2.33 5.85
C GLU A 112 16.30 -2.38 4.48
N ILE A 113 16.09 -1.23 3.84
CA ILE A 113 15.47 -1.13 2.52
C ILE A 113 16.45 -1.54 1.43
N ALA A 114 17.71 -1.12 1.51
CA ALA A 114 18.71 -1.37 0.46
C ALA A 114 18.86 -2.86 0.06
N PRO A 115 18.89 -3.83 1.00
CA PRO A 115 18.99 -5.26 0.65
C PRO A 115 17.77 -5.83 -0.09
N ILE A 116 16.58 -5.22 0.05
CA ILE A 116 15.33 -5.72 -0.53
C ILE A 116 14.80 -4.87 -1.68
N LYS A 117 15.52 -3.79 -2.05
CA LYS A 117 15.06 -2.76 -3.00
C LYS A 117 14.55 -3.31 -4.33
N ASP A 118 15.17 -4.36 -4.85
CA ASP A 118 14.84 -4.93 -6.16
C ASP A 118 13.63 -5.90 -6.10
N TYR A 119 13.19 -6.26 -4.90
CA TYR A 119 12.07 -7.20 -4.67
C TYR A 119 10.76 -6.52 -4.28
N ILE A 120 10.79 -5.22 -3.98
CA ILE A 120 9.59 -4.46 -3.61
C ILE A 120 9.14 -3.54 -4.76
N ALA A 121 7.84 -3.27 -4.78
CA ALA A 121 7.19 -2.38 -5.75
C ALA A 121 6.59 -1.13 -5.09
N ASN A 122 6.61 -1.09 -3.76
CA ASN A 122 6.08 0.03 -3.00
C ASN A 122 6.85 0.16 -1.67
N LEU A 123 6.77 1.33 -1.06
CA LEU A 123 7.15 1.57 0.32
C LEU A 123 6.06 2.38 1.00
N THR A 124 5.73 2.02 2.23
CA THR A 124 4.87 2.81 3.12
C THR A 124 5.67 3.31 4.30
N CYS A 125 5.49 4.58 4.65
CA CYS A 125 5.97 5.12 5.91
C CYS A 125 4.91 6.04 6.54
N ASN A 126 5.07 6.32 7.82
CA ASN A 126 4.25 7.25 8.58
C ASN A 126 5.15 8.01 9.58
N PRO A 127 4.68 9.09 10.23
CA PRO A 127 5.50 9.86 11.16
C PRO A 127 6.15 9.01 12.26
N GLY A 128 5.43 8.05 12.84
CA GLY A 128 5.99 7.15 13.86
C GLY A 128 7.13 6.29 13.33
N ILE A 129 7.00 5.74 12.12
CA ILE A 129 8.08 4.96 11.48
C ILE A 129 9.31 5.84 11.22
N ILE A 130 9.10 7.07 10.74
CA ILE A 130 10.20 7.99 10.40
C ILE A 130 10.90 8.51 11.64
N TYR A 131 10.15 9.07 12.58
CA TYR A 131 10.71 9.76 13.73
C TYR A 131 11.07 8.79 14.84
N ASP A 132 10.17 7.90 15.25
CA ASP A 132 10.37 7.08 16.44
C ASP A 132 11.21 5.84 16.12
N LEU A 133 10.90 5.13 15.03
CA LEU A 133 11.58 3.88 14.71
C LEU A 133 12.93 4.08 14.01
N PHE A 134 13.17 5.23 13.37
CA PHE A 134 14.40 5.52 12.65
C PHE A 134 15.17 6.74 13.16
N ILE A 135 14.75 7.97 12.88
CA ILE A 135 15.56 9.18 13.13
C ILE A 135 15.99 9.28 14.60
N ASN A 136 15.05 9.09 15.53
CA ASN A 136 15.29 9.18 16.97
C ASN A 136 15.76 7.86 17.60
N ASN A 137 15.99 6.82 16.80
CA ASN A 137 16.50 5.53 17.25
C ASN A 137 17.99 5.39 16.92
N PRO A 138 18.90 5.54 17.90
CA PRO A 138 20.34 5.46 17.67
C PRO A 138 20.84 4.11 17.14
N GLU A 139 20.10 3.02 17.39
CA GLU A 139 20.45 1.68 16.87
C GLU A 139 20.13 1.57 15.38
N ALA A 140 19.02 2.17 14.95
CA ALA A 140 18.59 2.14 13.55
C ALA A 140 19.29 3.21 12.70
N ASN A 141 19.36 4.46 13.19
CA ASN A 141 20.10 5.56 12.56
C ASN A 141 21.57 5.50 12.97
N VAL A 142 22.26 4.48 12.45
CA VAL A 142 23.66 4.16 12.76
C VAL A 142 24.52 5.42 12.64
N GLY A 143 25.24 5.80 13.69
CA GLY A 143 26.11 6.98 13.69
C GLY A 143 25.37 8.33 13.60
N ASN A 144 24.03 8.33 13.71
CA ASN A 144 23.18 9.51 13.63
C ASN A 144 23.40 10.29 12.31
N HIS A 145 23.51 9.58 11.19
CA HIS A 145 23.77 10.17 9.87
C HIS A 145 22.58 10.99 9.34
N PHE A 146 21.34 10.59 9.66
CA PHE A 146 20.13 11.27 9.23
C PHE A 146 19.59 12.16 10.35
N LYS A 147 19.22 13.40 10.01
CA LYS A 147 18.69 14.41 10.94
C LYS A 147 17.26 14.80 10.63
N THR A 148 16.88 14.73 9.36
CA THR A 148 15.61 15.24 8.88
C THR A 148 14.84 14.19 8.10
N ARG A 149 13.51 14.32 8.12
CA ARG A 149 12.62 13.51 7.27
C ARG A 149 13.01 13.63 5.78
N ASP A 150 13.44 14.80 5.36
CA ASP A 150 13.80 15.06 3.97
C ASP A 150 15.04 14.26 3.55
N GLU A 151 16.08 14.22 4.38
CA GLU A 151 17.28 13.40 4.13
C GLU A 151 16.92 11.91 4.00
N VAL A 152 16.06 11.43 4.89
CA VAL A 152 15.57 10.05 4.86
C VAL A 152 14.80 9.77 3.56
N MET A 153 13.87 10.63 3.20
CA MET A 153 13.05 10.41 2.01
C MET A 153 13.85 10.54 0.71
N ALA A 154 14.80 11.46 0.64
CA ALA A 154 15.71 11.59 -0.49
C ALA A 154 16.55 10.33 -0.67
N GLU A 155 17.10 9.77 0.42
CA GLU A 155 17.90 8.55 0.38
C GLU A 155 17.07 7.33 0.00
N ILE A 156 15.86 7.18 0.55
CA ILE A 156 14.92 6.12 0.16
C ILE A 156 14.60 6.23 -1.34
N GLY A 157 14.33 7.44 -1.83
CA GLY A 157 14.12 7.71 -3.25
C GLY A 157 15.33 7.29 -4.09
N ARG A 158 16.55 7.56 -3.64
CA ARG A 158 17.78 7.15 -4.32
C ARG A 158 17.92 5.62 -4.37
N ILE A 159 17.66 4.94 -3.25
CA ILE A 159 17.78 3.48 -3.13
C ILE A 159 16.77 2.76 -4.03
N LEU A 160 15.50 3.16 -3.98
CA LEU A 160 14.42 2.46 -4.67
C LEU A 160 14.35 2.72 -6.17
N GLY A 161 14.95 3.82 -6.65
CA GLY A 161 14.93 4.17 -8.07
C GLY A 161 13.49 4.37 -8.59
N PRO A 162 13.20 4.07 -9.87
CA PRO A 162 11.90 4.30 -10.48
C PRO A 162 10.86 3.21 -10.16
N GLY A 163 11.30 2.00 -9.81
CA GLY A 163 10.44 0.80 -9.79
C GLY A 163 9.44 0.71 -8.65
N ALA A 164 9.49 1.63 -7.69
CA ALA A 164 8.63 1.63 -6.52
C ALA A 164 7.85 2.95 -6.33
N ASP A 165 6.61 2.83 -5.86
CA ASP A 165 5.87 3.96 -5.30
C ASP A 165 6.23 4.16 -3.82
N ILE A 166 6.21 5.39 -3.35
CA ILE A 166 6.62 5.78 -2.00
C ILE A 166 5.47 6.55 -1.36
N SER A 167 4.76 5.87 -0.45
CA SER A 167 3.64 6.44 0.29
C SER A 167 4.14 7.17 1.54
N VAL A 168 4.05 8.50 1.55
CA VAL A 168 4.46 9.35 2.67
C VAL A 168 3.25 10.04 3.27
N GLU A 169 3.10 9.97 4.59
CA GLU A 169 1.99 10.56 5.32
C GLU A 169 2.30 12.00 5.76
N LEU A 170 1.29 12.85 5.66
CA LEU A 170 1.37 14.26 6.06
C LEU A 170 1.57 14.35 7.58
N ASN A 171 2.39 15.29 8.03
CA ASN A 171 2.77 15.37 9.45
C ASN A 171 1.61 15.72 10.39
N ASP A 172 0.73 16.62 9.96
CA ASP A 172 -0.41 17.07 10.76
C ASP A 172 -1.63 17.34 9.87
N PRO A 173 -2.47 16.31 9.63
CA PRO A 173 -3.67 16.45 8.81
C PRO A 173 -4.80 17.24 9.51
N PHE A 174 -4.62 17.64 10.77
CA PHE A 174 -5.64 18.27 11.60
C PHE A 174 -5.41 19.76 11.79
N GLY A 175 -4.20 20.16 12.20
CA GLY A 175 -3.87 21.54 12.57
C GLY A 175 -3.43 22.43 11.42
N LYS A 176 -2.93 21.85 10.32
CA LYS A 176 -2.46 22.60 9.15
C LYS A 176 -3.57 23.02 8.21
N SER A 177 -3.40 24.19 7.60
CA SER A 177 -4.23 24.67 6.50
C SER A 177 -4.03 23.84 5.23
N ASP A 178 -4.98 23.93 4.31
CA ASP A 178 -4.91 23.23 3.02
C ASP A 178 -3.70 23.68 2.19
N SER A 179 -3.28 24.96 2.28
CA SER A 179 -2.07 25.47 1.60
C SER A 179 -0.80 24.81 2.16
N GLU A 180 -0.66 24.76 3.49
CA GLU A 180 0.51 24.16 4.13
C GLU A 180 0.63 22.66 3.85
N LEU A 181 -0.51 21.95 3.75
CA LEU A 181 -0.54 20.54 3.38
C LEU A 181 -0.16 20.31 1.92
N LEU A 182 -0.59 21.19 1.02
CA LEU A 182 -0.18 21.15 -0.39
C LEU A 182 1.30 21.48 -0.55
N GLU A 183 1.82 22.50 0.14
CA GLU A 183 3.25 22.83 0.15
C GLU A 183 4.10 21.65 0.65
N GLU A 184 3.64 20.96 1.71
CA GLU A 184 4.28 19.74 2.19
C GLU A 184 4.27 18.62 1.14
N ALA A 185 3.15 18.42 0.44
CA ALA A 185 3.04 17.44 -0.64
C ALA A 185 3.91 17.78 -1.86
N GLU A 186 3.99 19.05 -2.25
CA GLU A 186 4.83 19.54 -3.35
C GLU A 186 6.31 19.29 -3.08
N LYS A 187 6.75 19.56 -1.85
CA LYS A 187 8.13 19.26 -1.42
C LYS A 187 8.47 17.78 -1.59
N PHE A 188 7.55 16.88 -1.28
CA PHE A 188 7.76 15.45 -1.56
C PHE A 188 7.77 15.13 -3.05
N ARG A 189 6.95 15.80 -3.86
CA ARG A 189 6.95 15.63 -5.32
C ARG A 189 8.24 16.13 -5.96
N GLU A 190 8.83 17.22 -5.49
CA GLU A 190 10.15 17.68 -5.96
C GLU A 190 11.24 16.66 -5.65
N MET A 191 11.22 16.10 -4.44
CA MET A 191 12.22 15.15 -3.97
C MET A 191 12.08 13.75 -4.58
N LEU A 192 10.85 13.28 -4.75
CA LEU A 192 10.55 11.91 -5.16
C LEU A 192 10.05 11.82 -6.61
N SER A 193 9.84 12.93 -7.33
CA SER A 193 9.10 13.02 -8.60
C SER A 193 7.61 12.67 -8.48
N GLU A 194 6.82 13.20 -9.42
CA GLU A 194 5.38 12.88 -9.56
C GLU A 194 5.10 11.38 -9.75
N TYR A 195 6.07 10.64 -10.29
CA TYR A 195 5.92 9.23 -10.62
C TYR A 195 6.08 8.29 -9.44
N ARG A 196 6.74 8.72 -8.34
CA ARG A 196 6.97 7.86 -7.17
C ARG A 196 6.20 8.32 -5.95
N VAL A 197 6.01 9.62 -5.77
CA VAL A 197 5.29 10.13 -4.60
C VAL A 197 3.84 9.65 -4.62
N VAL A 198 3.38 9.17 -3.47
CA VAL A 198 1.98 8.93 -3.15
C VAL A 198 1.72 9.54 -1.78
N ILE A 199 0.72 10.41 -1.66
CA ILE A 199 0.43 11.07 -0.39
C ILE A 199 -0.52 10.20 0.41
N LYS A 200 -0.11 9.82 1.62
CA LYS A 200 -0.89 8.97 2.50
C LYS A 200 -1.77 9.83 3.39
N VAL A 201 -3.08 9.54 3.38
CA VAL A 201 -4.12 10.33 4.04
C VAL A 201 -4.96 9.40 4.92
N PRO A 202 -5.11 9.69 6.23
CA PRO A 202 -5.86 8.83 7.13
C PRO A 202 -7.38 9.08 7.05
N HIS A 203 -8.17 8.06 7.39
CA HIS A 203 -9.47 8.31 8.00
C HIS A 203 -9.28 9.05 9.33
N THR A 204 -9.99 10.17 9.49
CA THR A 204 -9.84 11.07 10.63
C THR A 204 -10.81 10.77 11.77
N GLY A 205 -11.97 10.17 11.48
CA GLY A 205 -12.97 9.84 12.50
C GLY A 205 -13.39 11.09 13.29
N PRO A 206 -13.54 11.02 14.63
CA PRO A 206 -13.89 12.17 15.45
C PRO A 206 -12.71 13.12 15.75
N VAL A 207 -11.51 12.85 15.22
CA VAL A 207 -10.30 13.65 15.53
C VAL A 207 -10.27 14.93 14.71
N ASN A 208 -9.97 16.05 15.36
CA ASN A 208 -9.89 17.38 14.76
C ASN A 208 -8.85 18.25 15.48
N ALA A 209 -8.61 19.47 14.96
CA ALA A 209 -7.62 20.40 15.50
C ALA A 209 -7.84 20.76 16.98
N ASN A 210 -9.09 20.72 17.45
CA ASN A 210 -9.44 21.11 18.82
C ASN A 210 -9.21 19.98 19.82
N ASN A 211 -9.27 18.71 19.39
CA ASN A 211 -9.19 17.56 20.29
C ASN A 211 -7.94 16.69 20.12
N VAL A 212 -7.17 16.82 19.03
CA VAL A 212 -6.00 15.98 18.76
C VAL A 212 -4.96 16.01 19.89
N SER A 213 -4.82 17.15 20.59
CA SER A 213 -3.92 17.29 21.74
C SER A 213 -4.26 16.34 22.90
N SER A 214 -5.52 15.95 23.05
CA SER A 214 -5.95 14.98 24.07
C SER A 214 -5.41 13.57 23.83
N LEU A 215 -5.07 13.23 22.58
CA LEU A 215 -4.41 11.95 22.25
C LEU A 215 -2.91 11.95 22.61
N LEU A 216 -2.34 13.13 22.88
CA LEU A 216 -0.92 13.30 23.14
C LEU A 216 -0.62 13.52 24.64
N ALA A 217 -1.58 14.01 25.41
CA ALA A 217 -1.45 14.37 26.81
C ALA A 217 -2.43 13.62 27.71
N GLY A 218 -2.16 13.58 29.02
CA GLY A 218 -3.06 12.98 30.01
C GLY A 218 -3.22 11.46 29.83
N ASP A 219 -4.47 10.99 29.83
CA ASP A 219 -4.82 9.58 29.62
C ASP A 219 -4.73 9.14 28.15
N LYS A 220 -4.46 10.08 27.24
CA LYS A 220 -4.29 9.89 25.80
C LYS A 220 -5.54 9.35 25.10
N ARG A 221 -6.74 9.73 25.57
CA ARG A 221 -8.01 9.26 25.02
C ARG A 221 -8.95 10.40 24.64
N LEU A 222 -9.90 10.07 23.76
CA LEU A 222 -10.97 10.99 23.38
C LEU A 222 -12.20 10.79 24.25
N THR A 223 -12.85 11.91 24.58
CA THR A 223 -14.18 11.95 25.18
C THR A 223 -15.31 11.80 24.16
N THR A 224 -14.98 11.84 22.86
CA THR A 224 -15.94 11.65 21.77
C THR A 224 -15.83 10.23 21.23
N ARG A 225 -16.96 9.51 21.20
CA ARG A 225 -17.02 8.13 20.69
C ARG A 225 -16.81 8.09 19.17
N TYR A 226 -16.14 7.05 18.68
CA TYR A 226 -15.87 6.87 17.25
C TYR A 226 -17.14 6.77 16.37
N THR A 227 -18.28 6.38 16.95
CA THR A 227 -19.58 6.24 16.28
C THR A 227 -20.39 7.53 16.20
N ASN A 228 -19.99 8.58 16.93
CA ASN A 228 -20.68 9.87 16.94
C ASN A 228 -19.76 11.04 16.55
N PRO A 229 -19.04 10.95 15.42
CA PRO A 229 -18.21 12.07 14.96
C PRO A 229 -19.11 13.18 14.40
N ALA A 230 -18.66 14.44 14.51
CA ALA A 230 -19.21 15.48 13.67
C ALA A 230 -18.90 15.18 12.19
N THR A 231 -19.86 15.41 11.30
CA THR A 231 -19.70 15.07 9.87
C THR A 231 -18.46 15.74 9.26
N GLY A 232 -18.19 17.01 9.58
CA GLY A 232 -17.01 17.72 9.07
C GLY A 232 -15.67 17.09 9.45
N ASP A 233 -15.60 16.52 10.65
CA ASP A 233 -14.39 15.87 11.21
C ASP A 233 -14.20 14.49 10.57
N ALA A 234 -15.28 13.69 10.50
CA ALA A 234 -15.25 12.37 9.87
C ALA A 234 -14.83 12.42 8.39
N PHE A 235 -15.20 13.50 7.69
CA PHE A 235 -14.88 13.71 6.28
C PHE A 235 -13.62 14.56 6.04
N ARG A 236 -12.86 14.97 7.06
CA ARG A 236 -11.60 15.75 6.87
C ARG A 236 -10.61 14.98 5.98
N GLY A 237 -10.35 13.71 6.28
CA GLY A 237 -9.48 12.86 5.45
C GLY A 237 -9.98 12.74 4.00
N HIS A 238 -11.29 12.58 3.80
CA HIS A 238 -11.90 12.48 2.45
C HIS A 238 -11.72 13.77 1.65
N ARG A 239 -11.96 14.94 2.27
CA ARG A 239 -11.74 16.25 1.64
C ARG A 239 -10.28 16.47 1.28
N LEU A 240 -9.36 16.05 2.15
CA LEU A 240 -7.93 16.14 1.87
C LEU A 240 -7.50 15.25 0.69
N ALA A 241 -8.05 14.04 0.59
CA ALA A 241 -7.83 13.17 -0.58
C ALA A 241 -8.40 13.74 -1.88
N LEU A 242 -9.53 14.47 -1.81
CA LEU A 242 -10.08 15.23 -2.94
C LEU A 242 -9.15 16.36 -3.36
N LEU A 243 -8.76 17.21 -2.41
CA LEU A 243 -7.85 18.34 -2.62
C LEU A 243 -6.54 17.89 -3.30
N LEU A 244 -5.88 16.87 -2.75
CA LEU A 244 -4.61 16.37 -3.27
C LEU A 244 -4.74 15.85 -4.70
N ARG A 245 -5.81 15.12 -5.01
CA ARG A 245 -6.05 14.62 -6.37
C ARG A 245 -6.33 15.75 -7.36
N GLU A 246 -7.09 16.77 -6.96
CA GLU A 246 -7.33 17.96 -7.79
C GLU A 246 -6.02 18.68 -8.16
N HIS A 247 -4.98 18.53 -7.32
CA HIS A 247 -3.63 19.04 -7.54
C HIS A 247 -2.66 17.98 -8.14
N GLY A 248 -3.20 16.91 -8.72
CA GLY A 248 -2.43 15.91 -9.48
C GLY A 248 -1.70 14.85 -8.65
N PHE A 249 -1.94 14.77 -7.33
CA PHE A 249 -1.33 13.74 -6.49
C PHE A 249 -2.10 12.41 -6.53
N ARG A 250 -1.35 11.31 -6.49
CA ARG A 250 -1.88 9.99 -6.13
C ARG A 250 -2.00 9.88 -4.62
N VAL A 251 -3.10 9.29 -4.15
CA VAL A 251 -3.41 9.19 -2.72
C VAL A 251 -3.43 7.73 -2.25
N ASN A 252 -2.81 7.48 -1.10
CA ASN A 252 -2.92 6.25 -0.33
C ASN A 252 -3.86 6.49 0.87
N PHE A 253 -5.06 5.93 0.83
CA PHE A 253 -6.05 6.14 1.89
C PHE A 253 -5.89 5.11 3.00
N THR A 254 -5.53 5.58 4.20
CA THR A 254 -5.06 4.75 5.31
C THR A 254 -5.97 4.80 6.54
N LEU A 255 -5.57 4.12 7.62
CA LEU A 255 -6.35 3.89 8.85
C LEU A 255 -7.75 3.33 8.58
N MET A 256 -7.79 2.34 7.69
CA MET A 256 -9.00 1.61 7.31
C MET A 256 -9.05 0.26 8.02
N PHE A 257 -10.03 0.13 8.90
CA PHE A 257 -10.22 -1.03 9.76
C PHE A 257 -11.51 -1.78 9.45
N GLU A 258 -12.57 -1.08 9.02
CA GLU A 258 -13.88 -1.70 8.81
C GLU A 258 -14.29 -1.71 7.32
N PRO A 259 -14.92 -2.79 6.83
CA PRO A 259 -15.18 -2.98 5.40
C PRO A 259 -16.04 -1.88 4.76
N TRP A 260 -16.99 -1.30 5.49
CA TRP A 260 -17.86 -0.24 4.98
C TRP A 260 -17.12 1.07 4.68
N GLN A 261 -15.92 1.28 5.26
CA GLN A 261 -15.12 2.49 5.02
C GLN A 261 -14.63 2.56 3.57
N ALA A 262 -14.37 1.40 2.94
CA ALA A 262 -13.78 1.35 1.60
C ALA A 262 -14.71 1.89 0.52
N ALA A 263 -16.00 1.54 0.54
CA ALA A 263 -16.95 2.03 -0.47
C ALA A 263 -17.01 3.57 -0.51
N LEU A 264 -16.96 4.20 0.67
CA LEU A 264 -16.92 5.65 0.78
C LEU A 264 -15.55 6.23 0.36
N ALA A 265 -14.45 5.62 0.79
CA ALA A 265 -13.10 6.03 0.41
C ALA A 265 -12.88 6.01 -1.11
N LEU A 266 -13.46 5.03 -1.81
CA LEU A 266 -13.36 4.92 -3.27
C LEU A 266 -14.01 6.09 -4.01
N GLN A 267 -14.94 6.85 -3.39
CA GLN A 267 -15.48 8.08 -3.99
C GLN A 267 -14.38 9.15 -4.18
N ALA A 268 -13.37 9.14 -3.28
CA ALA A 268 -12.18 9.95 -3.42
C ALA A 268 -11.16 9.36 -4.41
N ARG A 269 -11.51 8.35 -5.23
CA ARG A 269 -10.68 7.74 -6.29
C ARG A 269 -9.19 7.58 -5.90
N PRO A 270 -8.88 7.01 -4.73
CA PRO A 270 -7.51 6.90 -4.27
C PRO A 270 -6.75 5.91 -5.14
N TYR A 271 -5.44 6.05 -5.20
CA TYR A 271 -4.56 5.10 -5.88
C TYR A 271 -4.35 3.83 -5.03
N PHE A 272 -4.29 3.98 -3.71
CA PHE A 272 -4.34 2.86 -2.76
C PHE A 272 -5.44 3.02 -1.73
N ILE A 273 -6.06 1.92 -1.34
CA ILE A 273 -6.81 1.77 -0.08
C ILE A 273 -6.12 0.74 0.81
N ASN A 274 -6.28 0.84 2.12
CA ASN A 274 -5.61 -0.06 3.06
C ASN A 274 -6.57 -1.03 3.76
N SER A 275 -6.01 -2.09 4.32
CA SER A 275 -6.69 -2.96 5.29
C SER A 275 -5.74 -3.32 6.41
N PHE A 276 -6.03 -2.82 7.62
CA PHE A 276 -5.26 -3.10 8.83
C PHE A 276 -5.80 -4.36 9.51
N ILE A 277 -5.06 -5.47 9.44
CA ILE A 277 -5.59 -6.79 9.85
C ILE A 277 -5.26 -7.16 11.30
N ARG A 278 -4.04 -6.91 11.77
CA ARG A 278 -3.56 -7.42 13.06
C ARG A 278 -4.37 -6.94 14.25
N HIS A 279 -4.38 -5.62 14.48
CA HIS A 279 -4.98 -5.08 15.71
C HIS A 279 -6.46 -5.41 15.79
N ARG A 280 -7.13 -5.42 14.63
CA ARG A 280 -8.53 -5.81 14.50
C ARG A 280 -8.74 -7.28 14.90
N LEU A 281 -7.91 -8.20 14.43
CA LEU A 281 -8.01 -9.60 14.82
C LEU A 281 -7.70 -9.83 16.31
N ILE A 282 -6.63 -9.21 16.83
CA ILE A 282 -6.26 -9.33 18.25
C ILE A 282 -7.39 -8.87 19.17
N GLN A 283 -7.97 -7.70 18.88
CA GLN A 283 -9.09 -7.17 19.65
C GLN A 283 -10.32 -8.09 19.56
N SER A 284 -10.63 -8.61 18.36
CA SER A 284 -11.76 -9.52 18.17
C SER A 284 -11.61 -10.81 18.98
N LYS A 285 -10.42 -11.42 18.98
CA LYS A 285 -10.12 -12.62 19.79
C LYS A 285 -10.20 -12.35 21.30
N ALA A 286 -9.76 -11.17 21.75
CA ALA A 286 -9.87 -10.78 23.15
C ALA A 286 -11.33 -10.59 23.59
N ILE A 287 -12.14 -9.93 22.76
CA ILE A 287 -13.58 -9.73 22.99
C ILE A 287 -14.30 -11.08 23.00
N GLU A 288 -14.04 -11.94 22.01
CA GLU A 288 -14.62 -13.29 21.91
C GLU A 288 -14.31 -14.14 23.14
N ARG A 289 -13.06 -14.13 23.60
CA ARG A 289 -12.65 -14.88 24.80
C ARG A 289 -13.43 -14.43 26.04
N LEU A 290 -13.51 -13.13 26.31
CA LEU A 290 -14.21 -12.61 27.49
C LEU A 290 -15.72 -12.88 27.42
N LEU A 291 -16.30 -12.72 26.25
CA LEU A 291 -17.72 -13.00 26.01
C LEU A 291 -18.04 -14.48 26.23
N HIS A 292 -17.21 -15.38 25.69
CA HIS A 292 -17.37 -16.83 25.87
C HIS A 292 -17.23 -17.25 27.35
N LEU A 293 -16.28 -16.67 28.08
CA LEU A 293 -16.11 -16.94 29.52
C LEU A 293 -17.34 -16.51 30.33
N TYR A 294 -17.91 -15.35 30.01
CA TYR A 294 -19.19 -14.92 30.60
C TYR A 294 -20.32 -15.90 30.26
N GLN A 295 -20.50 -16.24 28.99
CA GLN A 295 -21.57 -17.14 28.53
C GLN A 295 -21.47 -18.54 29.18
N THR A 296 -20.27 -19.00 29.48
CA THR A 296 -20.02 -20.32 30.07
C THR A 296 -20.19 -20.33 31.59
N THR A 297 -19.79 -19.26 32.28
CA THR A 297 -19.73 -19.22 33.75
C THR A 297 -20.84 -18.40 34.40
N ALA A 298 -21.50 -17.53 33.63
CA ALA A 298 -22.38 -16.45 34.10
C ALA A 298 -21.73 -15.46 35.07
N ASP A 299 -20.39 -15.47 35.22
CA ASP A 299 -19.67 -14.52 36.07
C ASP A 299 -19.58 -13.14 35.42
N LYS A 300 -20.26 -12.16 36.02
CA LYS A 300 -20.33 -10.78 35.54
C LYS A 300 -18.97 -10.07 35.55
N SER A 301 -17.98 -10.57 36.29
CA SER A 301 -16.61 -10.02 36.29
C SER A 301 -15.98 -10.01 34.90
N TYR A 302 -16.38 -10.93 34.01
CA TYR A 302 -15.91 -10.96 32.62
C TYR A 302 -16.51 -9.84 31.77
N LEU A 303 -17.76 -9.44 32.02
CA LEU A 303 -18.37 -8.27 31.36
C LEU A 303 -17.77 -6.96 31.87
N GLU A 304 -17.38 -6.89 33.14
CA GLU A 304 -16.65 -5.74 33.69
C GLU A 304 -15.26 -5.59 33.05
N GLN A 305 -14.53 -6.70 32.90
CA GLN A 305 -13.26 -6.73 32.16
C GLN A 305 -13.46 -6.34 30.69
N LEU A 306 -14.53 -6.82 30.06
CA LEU A 306 -14.86 -6.48 28.68
C LEU A 306 -15.19 -4.99 28.53
N ARG A 307 -15.91 -4.39 29.48
CA ARG A 307 -16.14 -2.94 29.51
C ARG A 307 -14.82 -2.18 29.56
N THR A 308 -13.92 -2.55 30.47
CA THR A 308 -12.59 -1.95 30.57
C THR A 308 -11.83 -2.05 29.25
N LEU A 309 -11.82 -3.24 28.63
CA LEU A 309 -11.20 -3.46 27.32
C LEU A 309 -11.81 -2.55 26.23
N LEU A 310 -13.13 -2.42 26.18
CA LEU A 310 -13.80 -1.61 25.16
C LEU A 310 -13.52 -0.10 25.33
N VAL A 311 -13.37 0.39 26.57
CA VAL A 311 -12.91 1.78 26.83
C VAL A 311 -11.42 1.92 26.50
N GLU A 312 -10.58 0.91 26.78
CA GLU A 312 -9.15 0.90 26.45
C GLU A 312 -8.84 0.86 24.96
N LYS A 313 -9.78 0.38 24.14
CA LYS A 313 -9.64 0.25 22.69
C LYS A 313 -10.55 1.21 21.91
N ASP A 314 -11.00 2.27 22.58
CA ASP A 314 -11.76 3.38 22.00
C ASP A 314 -13.11 2.98 21.36
N TYR A 315 -13.66 1.81 21.71
CA TYR A 315 -15.04 1.45 21.32
C TYR A 315 -16.06 2.30 22.11
N PHE A 316 -15.70 2.62 23.34
CA PHE A 316 -16.38 3.58 24.20
C PHE A 316 -15.46 4.76 24.49
N ALA A 317 -16.04 5.94 24.70
CA ALA A 317 -15.30 7.14 25.05
C ALA A 317 -14.69 7.05 26.46
N ALA A 318 -13.65 7.83 26.70
CA ALA A 318 -12.85 7.78 27.93
C ALA A 318 -13.67 7.93 29.22
N ASN A 319 -14.74 8.73 29.18
CA ASN A 319 -15.62 9.02 30.31
C ASN A 319 -16.78 8.03 30.47
N GLU A 320 -16.94 7.07 29.56
CA GLU A 320 -18.00 6.06 29.60
C GLU A 320 -17.58 4.83 30.44
N THR A 321 -17.10 5.04 31.66
CA THR A 321 -16.57 3.96 32.52
C THR A 321 -17.65 3.13 33.23
N ASN A 322 -18.87 3.67 33.31
CA ASN A 322 -20.01 3.07 34.02
C ASN A 322 -21.13 2.59 33.10
N ILE A 323 -20.81 2.22 31.85
CA ILE A 323 -21.78 1.62 30.92
C ILE A 323 -22.37 0.36 31.55
N ASP A 324 -23.68 0.17 31.38
CA ASP A 324 -24.38 -1.02 31.85
C ASP A 324 -23.87 -2.29 31.14
N LEU A 325 -23.79 -3.40 31.88
CA LEU A 325 -23.16 -4.63 31.37
C LEU A 325 -23.95 -5.28 30.23
N ASP A 326 -25.25 -5.01 30.11
CA ASP A 326 -26.07 -5.51 29.00
C ASP A 326 -25.74 -4.78 27.68
N THR A 327 -25.51 -3.47 27.73
CA THR A 327 -24.98 -2.70 26.60
C THR A 327 -23.58 -3.16 26.21
N VAL A 328 -22.70 -3.44 27.19
CA VAL A 328 -21.35 -3.98 26.93
C VAL A 328 -21.44 -5.34 26.22
N PHE A 329 -22.31 -6.22 26.69
CA PHE A 329 -22.55 -7.53 26.08
C PHE A 329 -23.04 -7.40 24.62
N ARG A 330 -24.06 -6.57 24.39
CA ARG A 330 -24.63 -6.34 23.05
C ARG A 330 -23.64 -5.70 22.08
N GLU A 331 -22.85 -4.72 22.53
CA GLU A 331 -21.81 -4.10 21.69
C GLU A 331 -20.76 -5.14 21.27
N ALA A 332 -20.30 -5.97 22.21
CA ALA A 332 -19.35 -7.03 21.93
C ALA A 332 -19.90 -8.06 20.92
N GLU A 333 -21.14 -8.53 21.11
CA GLU A 333 -21.80 -9.41 20.13
C GLU A 333 -21.88 -8.78 18.75
N ASN A 334 -22.23 -7.49 18.65
CA ASN A 334 -22.32 -6.78 17.39
C ASN A 334 -20.96 -6.66 16.70
N ILE A 335 -19.89 -6.36 17.44
CA ILE A 335 -18.52 -6.30 16.92
C ILE A 335 -18.14 -7.66 16.34
N LEU A 336 -18.25 -8.74 17.11
CA LEU A 336 -17.84 -10.08 16.66
C LEU A 336 -18.67 -10.57 15.47
N LYS A 337 -19.98 -10.29 15.48
CA LYS A 337 -20.90 -10.60 14.39
C LYS A 337 -20.49 -9.87 13.10
N HIS A 338 -20.20 -8.56 13.19
CA HIS A 338 -19.82 -7.79 12.02
C HIS A 338 -18.50 -8.29 11.41
N ARG A 339 -17.53 -8.62 12.27
CA ARG A 339 -16.22 -9.13 11.87
C ARG A 339 -16.23 -10.61 11.48
N GLN A 340 -17.36 -11.28 11.62
CA GLN A 340 -17.56 -12.69 11.27
C GLN A 340 -16.53 -13.63 11.91
N ILE A 341 -16.08 -13.32 13.14
CA ILE A 341 -14.95 -13.99 13.81
C ILE A 341 -15.15 -15.50 13.97
N GLY A 342 -16.39 -15.92 14.21
CA GLY A 342 -16.77 -17.32 14.42
C GLY A 342 -16.99 -18.10 13.13
N THR A 343 -16.62 -17.53 11.97
CA THR A 343 -16.82 -18.15 10.65
C THR A 343 -15.51 -18.20 9.87
N PRO A 344 -15.39 -19.04 8.83
CA PRO A 344 -14.22 -19.03 7.94
C PRO A 344 -13.93 -17.68 7.27
N GLU A 345 -14.93 -16.80 7.15
CA GLU A 345 -14.79 -15.48 6.53
C GLU A 345 -13.96 -14.50 7.38
N GLY A 346 -14.00 -14.63 8.71
CA GLY A 346 -13.37 -13.69 9.64
C GLY A 346 -12.40 -14.31 10.67
N ALA A 347 -12.33 -15.63 10.79
CA ALA A 347 -11.48 -16.31 11.76
C ALA A 347 -9.97 -16.00 11.59
N ASP A 348 -9.54 -15.70 10.37
CA ASP A 348 -8.17 -15.29 10.02
C ASP A 348 -7.96 -13.77 10.03
N GLY A 349 -9.00 -12.98 10.33
CA GLY A 349 -8.96 -11.52 10.33
C GLY A 349 -8.92 -10.86 8.94
N LEU A 350 -9.15 -11.63 7.88
CA LEU A 350 -9.13 -11.14 6.49
C LEU A 350 -10.53 -10.81 5.93
N ASP A 351 -11.58 -10.76 6.75
CA ASP A 351 -12.95 -10.39 6.31
C ASP A 351 -12.99 -9.00 5.64
N ALA A 352 -12.26 -8.03 6.18
CA ALA A 352 -12.15 -6.70 5.57
C ALA A 352 -11.38 -6.73 4.23
N VAL A 353 -10.36 -7.58 4.13
CA VAL A 353 -9.60 -7.77 2.87
C VAL A 353 -10.52 -8.38 1.81
N ARG A 354 -11.24 -9.46 2.14
CA ARG A 354 -12.22 -10.12 1.28
C ARG A 354 -13.25 -9.14 0.73
N GLN A 355 -13.87 -8.36 1.61
CA GLN A 355 -14.86 -7.37 1.20
C GLN A 355 -14.25 -6.27 0.30
N ASN A 356 -13.04 -5.80 0.61
CA ASN A 356 -12.38 -4.78 -0.20
C ASN A 356 -12.01 -5.31 -1.59
N LEU A 357 -11.61 -6.58 -1.71
CA LEU A 357 -11.36 -7.20 -3.02
C LEU A 357 -12.65 -7.31 -3.85
N ARG A 358 -13.78 -7.71 -3.23
CA ARG A 358 -15.10 -7.71 -3.89
C ARG A 358 -15.48 -6.30 -4.37
N LEU A 359 -15.29 -5.27 -3.53
CA LEU A 359 -15.57 -3.88 -3.90
C LEU A 359 -14.68 -3.39 -5.05
N LEU A 360 -13.38 -3.67 -5.00
CA LEU A 360 -12.45 -3.27 -6.07
C LEU A 360 -12.80 -3.93 -7.40
N ARG A 361 -13.19 -5.21 -7.40
CA ARG A 361 -13.65 -5.94 -8.60
C ARG A 361 -14.81 -5.23 -9.30
N HIS A 362 -15.73 -4.64 -8.52
CA HIS A 362 -16.91 -3.94 -9.04
C HIS A 362 -16.72 -2.42 -9.19
N SER A 363 -15.53 -1.89 -8.89
CA SER A 363 -15.24 -0.45 -8.99
C SER A 363 -14.85 -0.04 -10.41
N ASN A 364 -15.19 1.19 -10.78
CA ASN A 364 -14.73 1.83 -12.04
C ASN A 364 -13.33 2.44 -11.91
N LEU A 365 -12.47 1.84 -11.09
CA LEU A 365 -11.14 2.35 -10.74
C LEU A 365 -10.09 1.26 -11.03
N PRO A 366 -9.71 1.06 -12.30
CA PRO A 366 -8.84 -0.06 -12.69
C PRO A 366 -7.44 0.02 -12.07
N GLU A 367 -6.95 1.24 -11.80
CA GLU A 367 -5.60 1.48 -11.26
C GLU A 367 -5.54 1.43 -9.73
N THR A 368 -6.69 1.48 -9.02
CA THR A 368 -6.70 1.43 -7.55
C THR A 368 -6.31 0.05 -7.05
N ARG A 369 -5.41 -0.03 -6.06
CA ARG A 369 -4.95 -1.28 -5.45
C ARG A 369 -5.24 -1.33 -3.96
N LEU A 370 -5.36 -2.54 -3.41
CA LEU A 370 -5.49 -2.78 -1.98
C LEU A 370 -4.10 -3.03 -1.37
N ILE A 371 -3.73 -2.23 -0.38
CA ILE A 371 -2.59 -2.53 0.50
C ILE A 371 -3.10 -3.30 1.73
N VAL A 372 -2.68 -4.55 1.86
CA VAL A 372 -2.86 -5.31 3.11
C VAL A 372 -1.70 -4.94 4.04
N CYS A 373 -2.01 -4.36 5.20
CA CYS A 373 -1.04 -3.78 6.11
C CYS A 373 -1.25 -4.22 7.56
N SER A 374 -0.30 -3.86 8.43
CA SER A 374 -0.25 -4.34 9.82
C SER A 374 -0.22 -5.86 9.86
N ILE A 375 0.70 -6.47 9.12
CA ILE A 375 0.91 -7.93 9.13
C ILE A 375 2.02 -8.28 10.12
N GLU A 376 1.83 -9.37 10.87
CA GLU A 376 2.83 -9.90 11.81
C GLU A 376 2.68 -11.42 12.03
N GLY A 377 3.47 -12.01 12.93
CA GLY A 377 3.29 -13.41 13.34
C GLY A 377 3.62 -14.42 12.23
N ASN A 378 3.19 -15.66 12.40
CA ASN A 378 3.51 -16.74 11.45
C ASN A 378 2.44 -16.91 10.36
N ASP A 379 1.20 -16.54 10.66
CA ASP A 379 0.05 -17.02 9.89
C ASP A 379 -0.50 -15.99 8.90
N ASN A 380 -0.32 -14.69 9.15
CA ASN A 380 -0.91 -13.63 8.32
C ASN A 380 -0.54 -13.75 6.83
N TYR A 381 0.75 -13.92 6.48
CA TYR A 381 1.11 -14.07 5.06
C TYR A 381 0.61 -15.38 4.45
N PRO A 382 0.79 -16.57 5.07
CA PRO A 382 0.17 -17.80 4.59
C PRO A 382 -1.35 -17.71 4.38
N ASP A 383 -2.07 -16.99 5.24
CA ASP A 383 -3.51 -16.80 5.11
C ASP A 383 -3.86 -15.85 3.95
N ILE A 384 -3.10 -14.77 3.75
CA ILE A 384 -3.21 -13.88 2.58
C ILE A 384 -2.93 -14.64 1.27
N ASP A 385 -1.85 -15.43 1.24
CA ASP A 385 -1.47 -16.21 0.05
C ASP A 385 -2.54 -17.26 -0.31
N ARG A 386 -3.08 -17.96 0.71
CA ARG A 386 -4.21 -18.87 0.54
C ARG A 386 -5.43 -18.15 -0.01
N LEU A 387 -5.79 -17.00 0.54
CA LEU A 387 -6.91 -16.18 0.08
C LEU A 387 -6.76 -15.84 -1.41
N LEU A 388 -5.60 -15.32 -1.81
CA LEU A 388 -5.35 -14.88 -3.19
C LEU A 388 -5.18 -16.04 -4.18
N SER A 389 -5.03 -17.28 -3.69
CA SER A 389 -5.00 -18.49 -4.51
C SER A 389 -6.36 -19.14 -4.70
N THR A 390 -7.41 -18.65 -4.05
CA THR A 390 -8.77 -19.19 -4.21
C THR A 390 -9.43 -18.76 -5.52
N ASP A 391 -10.37 -19.56 -6.01
CA ASP A 391 -11.18 -19.24 -7.20
C ASP A 391 -11.88 -17.88 -7.08
N GLU A 392 -12.31 -17.50 -5.87
CA GLU A 392 -13.02 -16.23 -5.65
C GLU A 392 -12.10 -15.02 -5.82
N TYR A 393 -10.78 -15.10 -5.60
CA TYR A 393 -9.91 -13.91 -5.53
C TYR A 393 -8.65 -13.94 -6.41
N SER A 394 -8.36 -15.05 -7.07
CA SER A 394 -7.16 -15.20 -7.91
C SER A 394 -7.07 -14.20 -9.09
N ASP A 395 -8.20 -13.70 -9.56
CA ASP A 395 -8.30 -12.61 -10.54
C ASP A 395 -7.81 -11.27 -9.99
N MET A 396 -7.97 -11.05 -8.68
CA MET A 396 -7.66 -9.79 -8.00
C MET A 396 -6.23 -9.71 -7.45
N ALA A 397 -5.46 -10.81 -7.48
CA ALA A 397 -4.08 -10.84 -6.96
C ALA A 397 -3.18 -9.71 -7.53
N GLY A 398 -3.38 -9.34 -8.81
CA GLY A 398 -2.66 -8.25 -9.48
C GLY A 398 -2.97 -6.84 -8.95
N ARG A 399 -3.98 -6.72 -8.09
CA ARG A 399 -4.41 -5.47 -7.45
C ARG A 399 -4.09 -5.44 -5.95
N VAL A 400 -3.24 -6.35 -5.47
CA VAL A 400 -2.86 -6.44 -4.06
C VAL A 400 -1.39 -6.10 -3.87
N VAL A 401 -1.14 -5.26 -2.87
CA VAL A 401 0.18 -4.98 -2.32
C VAL A 401 0.20 -5.46 -0.88
N VAL A 402 1.16 -6.27 -0.50
CA VAL A 402 1.37 -6.71 0.89
C VAL A 402 2.49 -5.87 1.49
N THR A 403 2.20 -5.11 2.54
CA THR A 403 3.20 -4.27 3.23
C THR A 403 3.56 -4.81 4.60
N ALA A 404 4.86 -4.87 4.89
CA ALA A 404 5.39 -5.34 6.16
C ALA A 404 6.78 -4.75 6.43
N GLU A 405 7.22 -4.81 7.68
CA GLU A 405 8.61 -4.50 8.02
C GLU A 405 9.57 -5.38 7.16
N PRO A 406 10.70 -4.83 6.66
CA PRO A 406 11.68 -5.59 5.87
C PRO A 406 12.10 -6.91 6.54
N ARG A 407 12.29 -6.89 7.88
CA ARG A 407 12.66 -8.07 8.66
C ARG A 407 11.57 -9.15 8.65
N TYR A 408 10.29 -8.76 8.58
CA TYR A 408 9.19 -9.71 8.46
C TYR A 408 9.26 -10.43 7.10
N LEU A 409 9.43 -9.67 6.01
CA LEU A 409 9.56 -10.23 4.66
C LEU A 409 10.78 -11.16 4.53
N ALA A 410 11.91 -10.79 5.14
CA ALA A 410 13.13 -11.60 5.12
C ALA A 410 12.93 -13.00 5.73
N ARG A 411 11.94 -13.21 6.60
CA ARG A 411 11.64 -14.53 7.17
C ARG A 411 11.18 -15.52 6.10
N PHE A 412 10.58 -15.05 5.01
CA PHE A 412 10.09 -15.91 3.93
C PHE A 412 11.21 -16.57 3.13
N THR A 413 12.45 -16.09 3.27
CA THR A 413 13.63 -16.69 2.62
C THR A 413 14.32 -17.74 3.50
N SER A 414 13.72 -18.12 4.64
CA SER A 414 14.36 -18.98 5.64
C SER A 414 13.44 -20.11 6.12
N ALA A 415 14.03 -21.28 6.39
CA ALA A 415 13.39 -22.41 7.04
C ALA A 415 14.44 -23.29 7.75
N ASN A 416 14.02 -24.12 8.71
CA ASN A 416 14.92 -25.07 9.37
C ASN A 416 15.61 -26.03 8.37
N GLN A 417 14.92 -26.39 7.29
CA GLN A 417 15.48 -27.24 6.23
C GLN A 417 16.53 -26.52 5.40
N VAL A 418 16.42 -25.20 5.19
CA VAL A 418 17.48 -24.41 4.50
C VAL A 418 18.80 -24.57 5.25
N ILE A 419 18.80 -24.40 6.57
CA ILE A 419 19.99 -24.56 7.41
C ILE A 419 20.53 -26.00 7.37
N SER A 420 19.64 -26.98 7.52
CA SER A 420 20.03 -28.40 7.54
C SER A 420 20.64 -28.86 6.22
N TYR A 421 20.10 -28.44 5.07
CA TYR A 421 20.65 -28.76 3.76
C TYR A 421 21.95 -28.01 3.48
N GLN A 422 22.05 -26.74 3.83
CA GLN A 422 23.31 -26.00 3.73
C GLN A 422 24.42 -26.67 4.53
N ARG A 423 24.14 -27.11 5.77
CA ARG A 423 25.10 -27.87 6.59
C ARG A 423 25.56 -29.14 5.87
N ARG A 424 24.62 -29.90 5.28
CA ARG A 424 24.94 -31.12 4.52
C ARG A 424 25.82 -30.81 3.32
N PHE A 425 25.50 -29.77 2.55
CA PHE A 425 26.26 -29.37 1.35
C PHE A 425 27.67 -28.91 1.70
N MET A 426 27.82 -28.09 2.74
CA MET A 426 29.14 -27.61 3.19
C MET A 426 30.01 -28.76 3.72
N ASN A 427 29.44 -29.73 4.43
CA ASN A 427 30.17 -30.93 4.85
C ASN A 427 30.62 -31.77 3.66
N ALA A 428 29.75 -31.95 2.66
CA ALA A 428 30.09 -32.68 1.44
C ALA A 428 31.21 -31.98 0.65
N ALA A 429 31.15 -30.65 0.53
CA ALA A 429 32.19 -29.85 -0.13
C ALA A 429 33.53 -29.91 0.62
N ASN A 430 33.51 -29.86 1.96
CA ASN A 430 34.74 -29.97 2.77
C ASN A 430 35.41 -31.35 2.67
N GLY A 431 34.64 -32.41 2.43
CA GLY A 431 35.17 -33.77 2.22
C GLY A 431 35.80 -34.00 0.83
N MET A 432 35.75 -33.01 -0.07
CA MET A 432 36.44 -33.04 -1.37
C MET A 432 37.83 -32.37 -1.33
N GLY A 433 38.24 -31.84 -0.16
CA GLY A 433 39.52 -31.16 0.06
C GLY A 433 40.61 -32.04 0.64
#